data_AF-A0AAV7ZDE2-F1
#
_entry.id   AF-A0AAV7ZDE2-F1
#
_cell.length_a   1.000
_cell.length_b   1.000
_cell.length_c   1.000
_cell.angle_alpha   90.00
_cell.angle_beta   90.00
_cell.angle_gamma   90.00
#
_symmetry.space_group_name_H-M   'P 1'
#
loop_
_entity.id
_entity.type
_entity.pdbx_description
1 polymer ?
#
loop_
_entity_poly.entity_id
_entity_poly.type
_entity_poly.pdbx_seq_one_letter_code
_entity_poly.pdbx_strand_id
1 'polypeptide(L)' 'MTEKELKLSEKKIEQTKERLNKDNENAAEKSAQSIIEFTNSVEDPLSPNFDQDKNPWTKQPKKNKSNCAIL' A
#
# COMPACT_ATOMS: atom_id res chain seq x y z
N MET A 1 18.52 -0.19 -45.54
CA MET A 1 17.54 0.74 -44.97
C MET A 1 16.33 0.78 -45.86
N THR A 2 15.26 0.14 -45.41
CA THR A 2 14.00 0.05 -46.14
C THR A 2 13.00 1.05 -45.58
N GLU A 3 12.03 1.47 -46.39
CA GLU A 3 10.94 2.37 -45.97
C GLU A 3 10.17 1.82 -44.74
N LYS A 4 10.14 0.49 -44.59
CA LYS A 4 9.59 -0.18 -43.41
C LYS A 4 10.40 0.07 -42.14
N GLU A 5 11.73 0.04 -42.23
CA GLU A 5 12.64 0.34 -41.11
C GLU A 5 12.55 1.82 -40.71
N LEU A 6 12.37 2.72 -41.68
CA LEU A 6 12.20 4.16 -41.44
C LEU A 6 10.91 4.46 -40.67
N LYS A 7 9.77 3.97 -41.16
CA LYS A 7 8.45 4.16 -40.51
C LYS A 7 8.41 3.59 -39.10
N LEU A 8 9.08 2.46 -38.85
CA LEU A 8 9.19 1.89 -37.52
C LEU A 8 9.99 2.79 -36.56
N SER A 9 11.05 3.42 -37.07
CA SER A 9 11.87 4.36 -36.29
C SER A 9 11.09 5.63 -35.93
N GLU A 10 10.39 6.21 -36.90
CA GLU A 10 9.56 7.40 -36.71
C GLU A 10 8.48 7.15 -35.65
N LYS A 11 7.79 6.01 -35.73
CA LYS A 11 6.79 5.60 -34.73
C LYS A 11 7.39 5.44 -33.33
N LYS A 12 8.60 4.88 -33.21
CA LYS A 12 9.28 4.75 -31.90
C LYS A 12 9.66 6.11 -31.33
N ILE A 13 10.11 7.04 -32.16
CA ILE A 13 10.45 8.41 -31.75
C ILE A 13 9.19 9.12 -31.24
N GLU A 14 8.07 9.02 -31.94
CA GLU A 14 6.80 9.60 -31.53
C GLU A 14 6.30 9.03 -30.20
N GLN A 15 6.30 7.70 -30.04
CA GLN A 15 5.96 7.04 -28.78
C GLN A 15 6.87 7.45 -27.61
N THR A 16 8.15 7.70 -27.89
CA THR A 16 9.11 8.11 -26.86
C THR A 16 8.85 9.55 -26.43
N LYS A 17 8.54 10.45 -27.38
CA LYS A 17 8.15 11.83 -27.09
C LYS A 17 6.86 11.91 -26.27
N GLU A 18 5.86 11.09 -26.60
CA GLU A 18 4.62 11.01 -25.82
C GLU A 18 4.85 10.55 -24.37
N ARG A 19 5.70 9.52 -24.18
CA ARG A 19 6.06 9.04 -22.83
C ARG A 19 6.79 10.11 -22.03
N LEU A 20 7.78 10.78 -22.62
CA LEU A 20 8.51 11.87 -21.96
C LEU A 20 7.61 13.04 -21.55
N ASN A 21 6.63 13.40 -22.38
CA ASN A 21 5.69 14.47 -22.04
C ASN A 21 4.71 14.09 -20.92
N LYS A 22 4.41 12.79 -20.74
CA LYS A 22 3.48 12.31 -19.71
C LYS A 22 4.10 12.26 -18.31
N ASP A 23 5.42 12.11 -18.23
CA ASP A 23 6.15 11.91 -16.97
C ASP A 23 6.67 13.22 -16.33
N ASN A 24 6.33 14.39 -16.90
CA ASN A 24 7.04 15.65 -16.64
C ASN A 24 6.57 16.47 -15.41
N GLU A 25 5.59 16.01 -14.64
CA GLU A 25 5.17 16.70 -13.41
C GLU A 25 4.98 15.74 -12.24
N ASN A 26 6.10 15.35 -11.64
CA ASN A 26 6.18 14.92 -10.25
C ASN A 26 5.23 13.78 -9.84
N ALA A 27 4.95 12.85 -10.77
CA ALA A 27 4.02 11.75 -10.58
C ALA A 27 4.45 10.83 -9.42
N ALA A 28 5.76 10.67 -9.21
CA ALA A 28 6.31 9.90 -8.11
C ALA A 28 6.01 10.55 -6.75
N GLU A 29 6.18 11.87 -6.61
CA GLU A 29 5.89 12.57 -5.35
C GLU A 29 4.38 12.57 -5.05
N LYS A 30 3.53 12.84 -6.05
CA LYS A 30 2.07 12.75 -5.90
C LYS A 30 1.62 11.34 -5.51
N SER A 31 2.23 10.32 -6.11
CA SER A 31 1.94 8.91 -5.76
C SER A 31 2.40 8.59 -4.34
N ALA A 32 3.59 9.05 -3.95
CA ALA A 32 4.11 8.84 -2.59
C ALA A 32 3.23 9.54 -1.53
N GLN A 33 2.81 10.79 -1.78
CA GLN A 33 1.89 11.52 -0.92
C GLN A 33 0.56 10.77 -0.78
N SER A 34 -0.01 10.29 -1.89
CA SER A 34 -1.26 9.51 -1.88
C SER A 34 -1.15 8.23 -1.06
N ILE A 35 -0.02 7.52 -1.15
CA ILE A 35 0.24 6.31 -0.36
C ILE A 35 0.33 6.65 1.12
N ILE A 36 1.07 7.71 1.47
CA ILE A 36 1.24 8.17 2.86
C ILE A 36 -0.12 8.54 3.47
N GLU A 37 -0.93 9.34 2.77
CA GLU A 37 -2.27 9.74 3.21
C GLU A 37 -3.16 8.52 3.46
N PHE A 38 -3.18 7.57 2.52
CA PHE A 38 -3.95 6.34 2.67
C PHE A 38 -3.50 5.55 3.90
N THR A 39 -2.20 5.32 4.06
CA THR A 39 -1.67 4.54 5.21
C THR A 39 -1.94 5.21 6.55
N ASN A 40 -1.95 6.55 6.61
CA ASN A 40 -2.26 7.27 7.85
C ASN A 40 -3.76 7.29 8.17
N SER A 41 -4.63 7.08 7.19
CA SER A 41 -6.09 7.06 7.38
C SER A 41 -6.64 5.75 7.97
N VAL A 42 -5.84 4.68 7.93
CA VAL A 42 -6.24 3.35 8.40
C VAL A 42 -5.46 3.00 9.66
N GLU A 43 -6.17 2.67 10.73
CA GLU A 43 -5.56 2.14 11.96
C GLU A 43 -5.16 0.67 11.72
N ASP A 44 -3.86 0.38 11.74
CA ASP A 44 -3.34 -0.98 11.53
C ASP A 44 -3.49 -1.84 12.81
N PRO A 45 -4.28 -2.94 12.77
CA PRO A 45 -4.47 -3.84 13.92
C PRO A 45 -3.22 -4.61 14.35
N LEU A 46 -2.22 -4.70 13.47
CA LEU A 46 -0.93 -5.33 13.76
C LEU A 46 0.11 -4.30 14.23
N SER A 47 -0.22 -3.01 14.22
CA SER A 47 0.65 -1.97 14.76
C SER A 47 0.85 -2.19 16.27
N PRO A 48 2.08 -1.98 16.79
CA PRO A 48 2.35 -2.08 18.22
C PRO A 48 1.55 -1.06 19.05
N ASN A 49 1.03 -0.01 18.43
CA ASN A 49 0.21 1.01 19.09
C ASN A 49 -1.31 0.75 18.96
N PHE A 50 -1.72 -0.39 18.39
CA PHE A 50 -3.14 -0.72 18.25
C PHE A 50 -3.81 -0.89 19.61
N ASP A 51 -4.95 -0.23 19.77
CA ASP A 51 -5.79 -0.32 20.97
C ASP A 51 -6.29 -1.77 21.19
N GLN A 52 -5.73 -2.44 22.18
CA GLN A 52 -6.04 -3.83 22.50
C GLN A 52 -7.47 -4.02 23.05
N ASP A 53 -8.16 -2.95 23.45
CA ASP A 53 -9.56 -3.03 23.87
C ASP A 53 -10.51 -3.18 22.67
N LYS A 54 -10.07 -2.78 21.48
CA LYS A 54 -10.76 -3.05 20.21
C LYS A 54 -10.50 -4.47 19.69
N ASN A 55 -9.50 -5.17 20.21
CA ASN A 55 -9.20 -6.54 19.79
C ASN A 55 -10.27 -7.50 20.34
N PRO A 56 -11.10 -8.13 19.49
CA PRO A 56 -12.17 -9.02 19.95
C PRO A 56 -11.64 -10.29 20.62
N TRP A 57 -10.37 -10.62 20.44
CA TRP A 57 -9.74 -11.82 21.01
C TRP A 57 -9.14 -11.61 22.39
N THR A 58 -9.03 -10.37 22.89
CA THR A 58 -8.52 -10.11 24.26
C THR A 58 -9.59 -10.34 25.35
N LYS A 59 -10.88 -10.33 24.98
CA LYS A 59 -12.02 -10.52 25.90
C LYS A 59 -12.35 -11.99 26.18
N GLN A 60 -11.38 -12.91 26.07
CA GLN A 60 -11.65 -14.30 26.45
C GLN A 60 -12.04 -14.36 27.93
N PRO A 61 -13.11 -15.09 28.29
CA PRO A 61 -13.47 -15.29 29.69
C PRO A 61 -12.27 -15.94 30.39
N LYS A 62 -11.67 -15.22 31.35
CA LYS A 62 -10.61 -15.76 32.19
C LYS A 62 -11.19 -17.02 32.85
N LYS A 63 -10.67 -18.20 32.49
CA LYS A 63 -11.06 -19.47 33.11
C LYS A 63 -11.02 -19.27 34.63
N ASN A 64 -12.17 -19.34 35.29
CA ASN A 64 -12.23 -19.32 36.75
C ASN A 64 -11.37 -20.48 37.25
N LYS A 65 -10.35 -20.17 38.06
CA LYS A 65 -9.53 -21.20 38.70
C LYS A 65 -10.47 -22.02 39.58
N SER A 66 -10.55 -23.32 39.31
CA SER A 66 -11.26 -24.28 40.17
C SER A 66 -10.57 -24.24 41.55
N ASN A 67 -11.24 -23.71 42.57
CA ASN A 67 -10.77 -23.82 43.94
C ASN A 67 -11.03 -25.26 44.41
N CYS A 68 -9.98 -26.06 44.48
CA CYS A 68 -10.01 -27.32 45.22
C CYS A 68 -10.01 -26.97 46.71
N ALA A 69 -11.15 -27.15 47.38
CA ALA A 69 -11.23 -27.04 48.83
C ALA A 69 -10.53 -28.27 49.44
N ILE A 70 -9.43 -28.06 50.15
CA ILE A 70 -8.84 -29.06 51.04
C ILE A 70 -9.57 -28.93 52.38
N LEU A 71 -10.25 -30.00 52.80
CA LEU A 71 -10.70 -30.21 54.19
C LEU A 71 -9.52 -30.61 55.06
#